data_AF-A0A3N5S2D8-F1
#
_entry.id   AF-A0A3N5S2D8-F1
#
_cell.length_a   1.000
_cell.length_b   1.000
_cell.length_c   1.000
_cell.angle_alpha   90.00
_cell.angle_beta   90.00
_cell.angle_gamma   90.00
#
_symmetry.space_group_name_H-M   'P 1'
#
loop_
_entity.id
_entity.type
_entity.pdbx_description
1 polymer ?
#
loop_
_entity_poly.entity_id
_entity_poly.type
_entity_poly.pdbx_seq_one_letter_code
_entity_poly.pdbx_strand_id
1 'polypeptide(L)'
;MRRGGKRFSLQEILHPGSGAGIMGDGDSVEAMAAFAMTIRNILFMDFENRLDVLPAPREEWFRPGSEIVVQDAPSRFGPISFKVVSSGSEVQYRFIDLPKFVPPEIMINLPFRAKIRQESDFVIKKDFGNAVTINGWPTIVKFFR
;
A
#
# COMPACT_ATOMS: atom_id res chain seq x y z
N MET A 1 -0.94 18.59 -10.69
CA MET A 1 -2.22 18.63 -11.42
C MET A 1 -2.44 20.05 -11.93
N ARG A 2 -2.60 20.25 -13.24
CA ARG A 2 -3.00 21.55 -13.81
C ARG A 2 -4.53 21.59 -13.91
N ARG A 3 -5.12 22.76 -13.69
CA ARG A 3 -6.58 22.96 -13.59
C ARG A 3 -7.24 22.71 -14.95
N GLY A 4 -8.04 21.66 -15.09
CA GLY A 4 -9.03 21.52 -16.16
C GLY A 4 -10.29 22.28 -15.74
N GLY A 5 -10.61 23.41 -16.39
CA GLY A 5 -11.76 24.23 -15.99
C GLY A 5 -11.63 24.83 -14.58
N LYS A 6 -12.58 24.53 -13.67
CA LYS A 6 -12.58 24.96 -12.24
C LYS A 6 -12.24 23.83 -11.25
N ARG A 7 -11.90 22.63 -11.73
CA ARG A 7 -11.72 21.44 -10.89
C ARG A 7 -10.29 20.87 -11.01
N PHE A 8 -9.88 20.10 -10.02
CA PHE A 8 -8.66 19.31 -10.06
C PHE A 8 -9.03 17.88 -10.46
N SER A 9 -8.98 17.60 -11.76
CA SER A 9 -9.38 16.33 -12.36
C SER A 9 -8.33 15.89 -13.38
N LEU A 10 -8.29 14.58 -13.65
CA LEU A 10 -7.45 14.02 -14.69
C LEU A 10 -8.14 14.16 -16.04
N GLN A 11 -7.33 14.39 -17.07
CA GLN A 11 -7.79 14.53 -18.44
C GLN A 11 -7.87 13.17 -19.13
N GLU A 12 -8.73 13.07 -20.12
CA GLU A 12 -8.95 11.87 -20.93
C GLU A 12 -7.70 11.56 -21.77
N ILE A 13 -7.21 12.55 -22.51
CA ILE A 13 -6.11 12.40 -23.45
C ILE A 13 -5.06 13.48 -23.22
N LEU A 14 -3.86 13.04 -22.86
CA LEU A 14 -2.68 13.87 -22.62
C LEU A 14 -1.64 13.67 -23.73
N HIS A 15 -1.02 14.75 -24.17
CA HIS A 15 0.18 14.68 -24.98
C HIS A 15 1.35 14.16 -24.12
N PRO A 16 1.99 13.04 -24.45
CA PRO A 16 3.00 12.41 -23.57
C PRO A 16 4.23 13.30 -23.36
N GLY A 17 4.65 14.08 -24.36
CA GLY A 17 5.81 14.97 -24.26
C GLY A 17 5.57 16.25 -23.43
N SER A 18 4.53 17.02 -23.74
CA SER A 18 4.23 18.29 -23.06
C SER A 18 3.37 18.16 -21.80
N GLY A 19 2.69 17.02 -21.61
CA GLY A 19 1.71 16.82 -20.56
C GLY A 19 0.45 17.68 -20.70
N ALA A 20 0.24 18.29 -21.87
CA ALA A 20 -0.94 19.12 -22.15
C ALA A 20 -2.12 18.24 -22.60
N GLY A 21 -3.33 18.60 -22.18
CA GLY A 21 -4.55 17.99 -22.69
C GLY A 21 -4.69 18.27 -24.18
N ILE A 22 -4.95 17.22 -24.96
CA ILE A 22 -5.19 17.34 -26.40
C ILE A 22 -6.70 17.37 -26.68
N MET A 23 -7.46 16.55 -25.96
CA MET A 23 -8.88 16.31 -26.24
C MET A 23 -9.60 15.86 -24.96
N GLY A 24 -10.89 16.20 -24.87
CA GLY A 24 -11.75 15.88 -23.74
C GLY A 24 -12.13 17.10 -22.90
N ASP A 25 -13.02 16.89 -21.93
CA ASP A 25 -13.51 17.93 -21.02
C ASP A 25 -12.53 18.21 -19.88
N GLY A 26 -11.54 17.32 -19.71
CA GLY A 26 -10.56 17.41 -18.64
C GLY A 26 -11.10 16.99 -17.28
N ASP A 27 -12.20 16.22 -17.23
CA ASP A 27 -12.85 15.70 -16.03
C ASP A 27 -13.22 14.22 -16.21
N SER A 28 -12.24 13.41 -16.63
CA SER A 28 -12.46 12.00 -16.95
C SER A 28 -12.72 11.17 -15.70
N VAL A 29 -13.92 10.62 -15.60
CA VAL A 29 -14.32 9.72 -14.51
C VAL A 29 -13.47 8.45 -14.54
N GLU A 30 -13.20 7.92 -15.73
CA GLU A 30 -12.41 6.71 -15.94
C GLU A 30 -10.96 6.91 -15.51
N ALA A 31 -10.33 8.02 -15.90
CA ALA A 31 -8.95 8.33 -15.51
C ALA A 31 -8.83 8.52 -14.00
N MET A 32 -9.80 9.21 -13.38
CA MET A 32 -9.86 9.41 -11.94
C MET A 32 -10.06 8.09 -11.18
N ALA A 33 -10.97 7.24 -11.65
CA ALA A 33 -11.21 5.91 -11.07
C ALA A 33 -9.97 5.02 -11.18
N ALA A 34 -9.36 4.97 -12.38
CA ALA A 34 -8.13 4.22 -12.60
C ALA A 34 -7.01 4.71 -11.69
N PHE A 35 -6.81 6.02 -11.55
CA PHE A 35 -5.80 6.60 -10.66
C PHE A 35 -6.04 6.23 -9.19
N ALA A 36 -7.29 6.34 -8.71
CA ALA A 36 -7.63 5.96 -7.34
C ALA A 36 -7.37 4.46 -7.10
N MET A 37 -7.77 3.59 -8.03
CA MET A 37 -7.47 2.16 -7.96
C MET A 37 -5.96 1.89 -7.98
N THR A 38 -5.20 2.61 -8.81
CA THR A 38 -3.74 2.47 -8.88
C THR A 38 -3.09 2.85 -7.56
N ILE A 39 -3.44 4.00 -6.97
CA ILE A 39 -2.93 4.39 -5.64
C ILE A 39 -3.25 3.31 -4.61
N ARG A 40 -4.50 2.87 -4.58
CA ARG A 40 -4.95 1.84 -3.65
C ARG A 40 -4.14 0.55 -3.82
N ASN A 41 -3.96 0.08 -5.06
CA ASN A 41 -3.24 -1.16 -5.35
C ASN A 41 -1.73 -1.06 -5.10
N ILE A 42 -1.15 0.15 -5.16
CA ILE A 42 0.22 0.41 -4.72
C ILE A 42 0.34 0.27 -3.19
N LEU A 43 -0.70 0.66 -2.45
CA LEU A 43 -0.73 0.57 -0.99
C LEU A 43 -1.03 -0.85 -0.50
N PHE A 44 -2.02 -1.52 -1.10
CA PHE A 44 -2.33 -2.92 -0.82
C PHE A 44 -3.16 -3.58 -1.94
N MET A 45 -3.05 -4.91 -2.07
CA MET A 45 -3.92 -5.72 -2.91
C MET A 45 -4.59 -6.81 -2.07
N ASP A 46 -5.88 -7.02 -2.27
CA ASP A 46 -6.71 -7.97 -1.54
C ASP A 46 -7.21 -9.08 -2.47
N PHE A 47 -6.44 -10.16 -2.53
CA PHE A 47 -6.84 -11.38 -3.20
C PHE A 47 -7.82 -12.15 -2.32
N GLU A 48 -8.46 -13.17 -2.90
CA GLU A 48 -9.43 -14.01 -2.17
C GLU A 48 -8.85 -14.63 -0.89
N ASN A 49 -7.60 -15.10 -0.96
CA ASN A 49 -6.96 -15.83 0.14
C ASN A 49 -5.75 -15.10 0.75
N ARG A 50 -5.47 -13.85 0.32
CA ARG A 50 -4.25 -13.15 0.73
C ARG A 50 -4.38 -11.63 0.65
N LEU A 51 -3.86 -10.94 1.66
CA LEU A 51 -3.66 -9.50 1.64
C LEU A 51 -2.18 -9.19 1.38
N ASP A 52 -1.88 -8.46 0.31
CA ASP A 52 -0.53 -7.98 0.02
C ASP A 52 -0.42 -6.53 0.46
N VAL A 53 0.47 -6.26 1.42
CA VAL A 53 0.76 -4.92 1.93
C VAL A 53 1.98 -4.37 1.19
N LEU A 54 1.81 -3.18 0.61
CA LEU A 54 2.81 -2.47 -0.20
C LEU A 54 3.45 -3.34 -1.29
N PRO A 55 2.69 -3.96 -2.21
CA PRO A 55 3.22 -4.94 -3.17
C PRO A 55 4.30 -4.43 -4.11
N ALA A 56 4.40 -3.12 -4.32
CA ALA A 56 5.45 -2.46 -5.08
C ALA A 56 6.06 -1.29 -4.28
N PRO A 57 6.75 -1.59 -3.16
CA PRO A 57 7.28 -0.55 -2.29
C PRO A 57 8.47 0.14 -2.97
N ARG A 58 8.65 1.44 -2.69
CA ARG A 58 9.82 2.19 -3.16
C ARG A 58 10.72 2.57 -1.98
N GLU A 59 12.03 2.46 -2.15
CA GLU A 59 13.01 2.69 -1.06
C GLU A 59 12.86 4.07 -0.40
N GLU A 60 12.56 5.11 -1.16
CA GLU A 60 12.38 6.47 -0.64
C GLU A 60 11.21 6.62 0.34
N TRP A 61 10.22 5.73 0.31
CA TRP A 61 9.12 5.73 1.27
C TRP A 61 9.55 5.27 2.66
N PHE A 62 10.70 4.59 2.73
CA PHE A 62 11.26 4.02 3.95
C PHE A 62 12.47 4.81 4.44
N ARG A 63 12.62 6.09 4.08
CA ARG A 63 13.65 6.93 4.72
C ARG A 63 13.37 7.03 6.24
N PRO A 64 14.40 7.12 7.11
CA PRO A 64 14.19 7.29 8.54
C PRO A 64 13.30 8.51 8.83
N GLY A 65 12.28 8.33 9.65
CA GLY A 65 11.26 9.34 9.96
C GLY A 65 10.06 9.34 9.01
N SER A 66 10.09 8.55 7.93
CA SER A 66 8.95 8.42 7.02
C SER A 66 7.84 7.54 7.61
N GLU A 67 6.62 7.88 7.22
CA GLU A 67 5.41 7.19 7.65
C GLU A 67 4.44 7.03 6.48
N ILE A 68 3.83 5.84 6.39
CA ILE A 68 2.72 5.55 5.48
C ILE A 68 1.53 5.19 6.36
N VAL A 69 0.38 5.83 6.13
CA VAL A 69 -0.86 5.56 6.87
C VAL A 69 -1.96 5.22 5.88
N VAL A 70 -2.61 4.08 6.11
CA VAL A 70 -3.83 3.65 5.43
C VAL A 70 -4.91 3.51 6.49
N GLN A 71 -6.04 4.17 6.29
CA GLN A 71 -7.17 4.21 7.23
C GLN A 71 -8.46 3.92 6.50
N ASP A 72 -9.29 3.04 7.09
CA ASP A 72 -10.63 2.70 6.61
C ASP A 72 -10.70 2.35 5.12
N ALA A 73 -9.64 1.74 4.59
CA ALA A 73 -9.56 1.48 3.16
C ALA A 73 -10.40 0.25 2.79
N PRO A 74 -11.29 0.35 1.78
CA PRO A 74 -12.18 -0.75 1.43
C PRO A 74 -11.39 -1.95 0.87
N SER A 75 -11.73 -3.14 1.37
CA SER A 75 -11.18 -4.41 0.91
C SER A 75 -12.21 -5.55 1.01
N ARG A 76 -11.89 -6.70 0.39
CA ARG A 76 -12.63 -7.97 0.53
C ARG A 76 -12.78 -8.42 1.98
N PHE A 77 -11.88 -7.99 2.85
CA PHE A 77 -11.81 -8.35 4.26
C PHE A 77 -12.59 -7.38 5.18
N GLY A 78 -13.28 -6.41 4.59
CA GLY A 78 -13.80 -5.23 5.28
C GLY A 78 -12.80 -4.07 5.20
N PRO A 79 -13.10 -2.92 5.84
CA PRO A 79 -12.15 -1.82 5.94
C PRO A 79 -10.85 -2.29 6.62
N ILE A 80 -9.70 -1.90 6.06
CA ILE A 80 -8.40 -2.17 6.66
C ILE A 80 -7.67 -0.87 7.00
N SER A 81 -6.99 -0.90 8.15
CA SER A 81 -6.20 0.21 8.66
C SER A 81 -4.84 -0.30 9.09
N PHE A 82 -3.77 0.26 8.50
CA PHE A 82 -2.40 -0.07 8.88
C PHE A 82 -1.48 1.14 8.74
N LYS A 83 -0.38 1.10 9.48
CA LYS A 83 0.62 2.15 9.51
C LYS A 83 2.01 1.55 9.40
N VAL A 84 2.85 2.14 8.55
CA VAL A 84 4.25 1.73 8.37
C VAL A 84 5.14 2.86 8.83
N VAL A 85 5.98 2.60 9.83
CA VAL A 85 6.93 3.58 10.38
C VAL A 85 8.35 3.10 10.10
N SER A 86 9.15 3.95 9.48
CA SER A 86 10.56 3.67 9.19
C SER A 86 11.47 4.46 10.12
N SER A 87 12.34 3.76 10.86
CA SER A 87 13.42 4.36 11.64
C SER A 87 14.78 4.05 11.00
N GLY A 88 15.87 4.49 11.63
CA GLY A 88 17.23 4.23 11.14
C GLY A 88 17.59 2.75 11.06
N SER A 89 17.13 1.94 12.03
CA SER A 89 17.50 0.53 12.17
C SER A 89 16.37 -0.46 11.91
N GLU A 90 15.12 0.00 11.93
CA GLU A 90 13.95 -0.88 11.81
C GLU A 90 12.79 -0.26 11.03
N VAL A 91 11.95 -1.12 10.47
CA VAL A 91 10.65 -0.79 9.89
C VAL A 91 9.57 -1.53 10.66
N GLN A 92 8.51 -0.82 11.04
CA GLN A 92 7.39 -1.38 11.79
C GLN A 92 6.10 -1.29 10.96
N TYR A 93 5.46 -2.43 10.71
CA TYR A 93 4.10 -2.50 10.18
C TYR A 93 3.16 -2.68 11.36
N ARG A 94 2.22 -1.76 11.56
CA ARG A 94 1.25 -1.76 12.65
C ARG A 94 -0.13 -1.95 12.06
N PHE A 95 -0.83 -3.02 12.44
CA PHE A 95 -2.21 -3.23 12.04
C PHE A 95 -3.10 -2.70 13.17
N ILE A 96 -3.85 -1.64 12.89
CA ILE A 96 -4.47 -0.81 13.92
C ILE A 96 -5.77 -1.42 14.42
N ASP A 97 -6.60 -1.87 13.49
CA ASP A 97 -7.93 -2.42 13.76
C ASP A 97 -8.03 -3.85 13.26
N LEU A 98 -8.84 -4.66 13.94
CA LEU A 98 -9.18 -5.99 13.45
C LEU A 98 -10.17 -5.85 12.28
N PRO A 99 -9.86 -6.39 11.08
CA PRO A 99 -10.78 -6.36 9.96
C PRO A 99 -12.00 -7.23 10.24
N LYS A 100 -13.08 -6.99 9.48
CA LYS A 100 -14.31 -7.79 9.57
C LYS A 100 -14.04 -9.28 9.33
N PHE A 101 -13.15 -9.59 8.40
CA PHE A 101 -12.67 -10.93 8.12
C PHE A 101 -11.15 -10.94 8.15
N VAL A 102 -10.53 -11.81 8.95
CA VAL A 102 -9.07 -11.90 8.97
C VAL A 102 -8.59 -12.59 7.68
N PRO A 103 -7.69 -11.96 6.89
CA PRO A 103 -7.12 -12.61 5.72
C PRO A 103 -6.42 -13.92 6.10
N PRO A 104 -6.57 -15.00 5.32
CA PRO A 104 -5.86 -16.25 5.61
C PRO A 104 -4.34 -16.09 5.61
N GLU A 105 -3.83 -15.26 4.70
CA GLU A 105 -2.41 -14.91 4.58
C GLU A 105 -2.25 -13.40 4.43
N ILE A 106 -1.15 -12.87 5.00
CA ILE A 106 -0.71 -11.49 4.76
C ILE A 106 0.71 -11.53 4.21
N MET A 107 0.93 -10.95 3.03
CA MET A 107 2.24 -10.76 2.44
C MET A 107 2.71 -9.34 2.68
N ILE A 108 3.78 -9.18 3.45
CA ILE A 108 4.40 -7.89 3.74
C ILE A 108 5.62 -7.73 2.85
N ASN A 109 5.65 -6.66 2.05
CA ASN A 109 6.71 -6.40 1.09
C ASN A 109 7.54 -5.18 1.50
N LEU A 110 8.85 -5.29 1.32
CA LEU A 110 9.86 -4.27 1.54
C LEU A 110 10.69 -4.07 0.27
N PRO A 111 11.21 -2.86 0.02
CA PRO A 111 12.01 -2.61 -1.17
C PRO A 111 13.46 -3.08 -1.02
N PHE A 112 13.83 -3.59 0.15
CA PHE A 112 15.16 -4.09 0.50
C PHE A 112 15.03 -5.38 1.32
N ARG A 113 16.14 -6.11 1.46
CA ARG A 113 16.21 -7.27 2.35
C ARG A 113 16.20 -6.81 3.81
N ALA A 114 15.43 -7.48 4.65
CA ALA A 114 15.36 -7.22 6.08
C ALA A 114 15.03 -8.50 6.83
N LYS A 115 15.42 -8.59 8.11
CA LYS A 115 15.08 -9.73 8.95
C LYS A 115 13.82 -9.43 9.75
N ILE A 116 12.82 -10.29 9.63
CA ILE A 116 11.61 -10.22 10.46
C ILE A 116 11.92 -10.66 11.89
N ARG A 117 11.39 -9.93 12.88
CA ARG A 117 11.40 -10.34 14.28
C ARG A 117 10.20 -11.26 14.52
N GLN A 118 10.44 -12.50 14.91
CA GLN A 118 9.36 -13.41 15.26
C GLN A 118 8.74 -13.01 16.61
N GLU A 119 7.42 -12.86 16.64
CA GLU A 119 6.61 -12.63 17.85
C GLU A 119 5.49 -13.69 17.90
N SER A 120 4.75 -13.80 19.01
CA SER A 120 3.80 -14.90 19.24
C SER A 120 2.42 -14.69 18.59
N ASP A 121 2.12 -13.50 18.12
CA ASP A 121 0.82 -13.08 17.57
C ASP A 121 0.66 -13.37 16.06
N PHE A 122 1.69 -13.91 15.41
CA PHE A 122 1.62 -14.39 14.03
C PHE A 122 2.58 -15.56 13.77
N VAL A 123 2.33 -16.30 12.68
CA VAL A 123 3.19 -17.39 12.22
C VAL A 123 3.80 -17.03 10.88
N ILE A 124 5.12 -17.10 10.77
CA ILE A 124 5.83 -16.91 9.50
C ILE A 124 5.65 -18.16 8.65
N LYS A 125 5.06 -18.01 7.46
CA LYS A 125 4.83 -19.10 6.50
C LYS A 125 5.95 -19.19 5.47
N LYS A 126 6.39 -18.04 4.94
CA LYS A 126 7.44 -17.94 3.92
C LYS A 126 8.23 -16.64 4.11
N ASP A 127 9.54 -16.71 3.93
CA ASP A 127 10.44 -15.55 3.96
C ASP A 127 11.33 -15.56 2.71
N PHE A 128 11.20 -14.52 1.88
CA PHE A 128 11.97 -14.30 0.66
C PHE A 128 13.08 -13.23 0.86
N GLY A 129 13.27 -12.74 2.08
CA GLY A 129 14.23 -11.71 2.47
C GLY A 129 13.70 -10.28 2.31
N ASN A 130 13.02 -9.96 1.21
CA ASN A 130 12.35 -8.67 1.00
C ASN A 130 10.82 -8.76 0.98
N ALA A 131 10.28 -9.97 1.09
CA ALA A 131 8.85 -10.23 1.22
C ALA A 131 8.64 -11.38 2.21
N VAL A 132 7.70 -11.21 3.14
CA VAL A 132 7.40 -12.21 4.16
C VAL A 132 5.90 -12.47 4.19
N THR A 133 5.52 -13.75 4.10
CA THR A 133 4.13 -14.19 4.25
C THR A 133 3.90 -14.68 5.68
N ILE A 134 2.87 -14.15 6.33
CA ILE A 134 2.46 -14.51 7.68
C ILE A 134 1.00 -14.95 7.73
N ASN A 135 0.64 -15.70 8.77
CA ASN A 135 -0.74 -16.01 9.13
C ASN A 135 -1.09 -15.33 10.46
N GLY A 136 -2.35 -14.91 10.60
CA GLY A 136 -2.85 -14.18 11.76
C GLY A 136 -2.99 -12.68 11.49
N TRP A 137 -3.44 -11.93 12.49
CA TRP A 137 -3.57 -10.48 12.44
C TRP A 137 -2.76 -9.85 13.57
N PRO A 138 -1.45 -9.63 13.37
CA PRO A 138 -0.58 -9.15 14.43
C PRO A 138 -0.80 -7.67 14.71
N THR A 139 -0.54 -7.24 15.95
CA THR A 139 -0.61 -5.80 16.25
C THR A 139 0.57 -5.06 15.61
N ILE A 140 1.73 -5.70 15.59
CA ILE A 140 2.96 -5.14 15.03
C ILE A 140 3.84 -6.22 14.41
N VAL A 141 4.46 -5.91 13.27
CA VAL A 141 5.51 -6.71 12.65
C VAL A 141 6.73 -5.83 12.45
N LYS A 142 7.87 -6.28 12.98
CA LYS A 142 9.13 -5.51 12.95
C LYS A 142 10.13 -6.17 12.01
N PHE A 143 10.81 -5.33 11.24
CA PHE A 143 11.86 -5.72 10.33
C PHE A 143 13.13 -4.94 10.63
N PHE A 144 14.25 -5.64 10.79
CA PHE A 144 15.58 -5.03 10.97
C PHE A 144 16.32 -5.00 9.65
N ARG A 145 16.91 -3.84 9.32
CA ARG A 145 17.78 -3.68 8.16
C ARG A 145 19.11 -4.39 8.34
#